data_AF-A0AAJ3UEQ3-F1
#
_entry.id   AF-A0AAJ3UEQ3-F1
#
_cell.length_a   1.000
_cell.length_b   1.000
_cell.length_c   1.000
_cell.angle_alpha   90.00
_cell.angle_beta   90.00
_cell.angle_gamma   90.00
#
_symmetry.space_group_name_H-M   'P 1'
#
loop_
_entity.id
_entity.type
_entity.pdbx_description
1 polymer ?
#
loop_
_entity_poly.entity_id
_entity_poly.type
_entity_poly.pdbx_seq_one_letter_code
_entity_poly.pdbx_strand_id
1 'polypeptide(L)'
;MMVRPLSLDLRTRIATALSDGMTVRAAAERFGISAATAVRIGQLDRSGKGLMPAKIGGYVKPTLRGAAADAVRQRLQVKSDWTVRALSADLKAAGINVSHDTVWRFLRSEGKTFKKNDGGKRARPPEGGPVPDAMEDPSAPA
;
A
#
# COMPACT_ATOMS: atom_id res chain seq x y z
N MET A 1 -2.74 -12.60 -0.30
CA MET A 1 -3.92 -12.95 0.53
C MET A 1 -4.46 -11.69 1.17
N MET A 2 -5.76 -11.40 1.02
CA MET A 2 -6.40 -10.23 1.62
C MET A 2 -6.90 -10.62 3.03
N VAL A 3 -6.39 -9.97 4.06
CA VAL A 3 -6.80 -10.25 5.45
C VAL A 3 -8.18 -9.63 5.66
N ARG A 4 -9.19 -10.48 5.91
CA ARG A 4 -10.56 -10.03 6.18
C ARG A 4 -10.98 -10.54 7.56
N PRO A 5 -11.54 -9.67 8.43
CA PRO A 5 -12.01 -10.11 9.73
C PRO A 5 -13.27 -10.96 9.56
N LEU A 6 -13.54 -11.82 10.55
CA LEU A 6 -14.83 -12.49 10.65
C LEU A 6 -15.96 -11.44 10.75
N SER A 7 -17.11 -11.75 10.15
CA SER A 7 -18.29 -10.87 10.20
C SER A 7 -18.74 -10.64 11.65
N LEU A 8 -19.36 -9.49 11.89
CA LEU A 8 -19.87 -9.15 13.22
C LEU A 8 -20.92 -10.18 13.67
N ASP A 9 -21.86 -10.54 12.80
CA ASP A 9 -22.89 -11.55 13.07
C ASP A 9 -22.27 -12.89 13.54
N LEU A 10 -21.23 -13.38 12.85
CA LEU A 10 -20.58 -14.63 13.26
C LEU A 10 -19.92 -14.50 14.63
N ARG A 11 -19.24 -13.37 14.90
CA ARG A 11 -18.61 -13.11 16.21
C ARG A 11 -19.66 -13.04 17.32
N THR A 12 -20.81 -12.41 17.07
CA THR A 12 -21.93 -12.33 18.01
C THR A 12 -22.49 -13.72 18.32
N ARG A 13 -22.75 -14.55 17.31
CA ARG A 13 -23.26 -15.92 17.54
C ARG A 13 -22.31 -16.79 18.34
N ILE A 14 -21.00 -16.66 18.08
CA ILE A 14 -19.97 -17.36 18.86
C ILE A 14 -19.98 -16.87 20.31
N ALA A 15 -20.02 -15.56 20.54
CA ALA A 15 -20.05 -14.99 21.88
C ALA A 15 -21.30 -15.43 22.65
N THR A 16 -22.48 -15.39 22.03
CA THR A 16 -23.73 -15.89 22.63
C THR A 16 -23.59 -17.37 23.02
N ALA A 17 -23.12 -18.23 22.12
CA ALA A 17 -22.95 -19.65 22.43
C ALA A 17 -21.99 -19.89 23.61
N LEU A 18 -20.89 -19.14 23.70
CA LEU A 18 -19.95 -19.23 24.82
C LEU A 18 -20.57 -18.73 26.14
N SER A 19 -21.37 -17.67 26.09
CA SER A 19 -22.09 -17.13 27.24
C SER A 19 -23.24 -18.02 27.70
N ASP A 20 -23.85 -18.78 26.78
CA ASP A 20 -24.83 -19.84 27.07
C ASP A 20 -24.20 -21.11 27.69
N GLY A 21 -22.90 -21.10 27.95
CA GLY A 21 -22.19 -22.19 28.64
C GLY A 21 -21.50 -23.20 27.71
N MET A 22 -21.49 -22.97 26.39
CA MET A 22 -20.74 -23.83 25.47
C MET A 22 -19.24 -23.71 25.70
N THR A 23 -18.54 -24.85 25.69
CA THR A 23 -17.07 -24.82 25.76
C THR A 23 -16.46 -24.22 24.50
N VAL A 24 -15.26 -23.64 24.63
CA VAL A 24 -14.52 -23.06 23.50
C VAL A 24 -14.32 -24.05 22.36
N ARG A 25 -14.02 -25.32 22.67
CA ARG A 25 -13.80 -26.36 21.64
C ARG A 25 -15.09 -26.71 20.92
N ALA A 26 -16.20 -26.87 21.65
CA ALA A 26 -17.50 -27.13 21.04
C ALA A 26 -17.97 -25.96 20.14
N ALA A 27 -17.74 -24.71 20.57
CA ALA A 27 -18.03 -23.55 19.74
C ALA A 27 -17.15 -23.51 18.48
N ALA A 28 -15.87 -23.82 18.59
CA ALA A 28 -14.94 -23.86 17.47
C ALA A 28 -15.36 -24.89 16.40
N GLU A 29 -15.74 -26.10 16.83
CA GLU A 29 -16.25 -27.15 15.95
C GLU A 29 -17.59 -26.75 15.31
N ARG A 30 -18.54 -26.22 16.09
CA ARG A 30 -19.86 -25.79 15.61
C ARG A 30 -19.78 -24.72 14.52
N PHE A 31 -18.88 -23.76 14.69
CA PHE A 31 -18.76 -22.61 13.77
C PHE A 31 -17.65 -22.79 12.72
N GLY A 32 -16.96 -23.94 12.70
CA GLY A 32 -15.88 -24.21 11.74
C GLY A 32 -14.68 -23.28 11.85
N ILE A 33 -14.34 -22.84 13.07
CA ILE A 33 -13.23 -21.91 13.33
C ILE A 33 -12.14 -22.55 14.18
N SER A 34 -10.97 -21.92 14.24
CA SER A 34 -9.93 -22.35 15.17
C SER A 34 -10.33 -22.08 16.63
N ALA A 35 -9.90 -22.96 17.55
CA ALA A 35 -10.10 -22.78 18.98
C ALA A 35 -9.51 -21.45 19.49
N ALA A 36 -8.36 -21.03 18.97
CA ALA A 36 -7.74 -19.75 19.31
C ALA A 36 -8.64 -18.54 18.95
N THR A 37 -9.36 -18.62 17.83
CA THR A 37 -10.32 -17.58 17.44
C THR A 37 -11.51 -17.53 18.40
N ALA A 38 -12.06 -18.69 18.78
CA ALA A 38 -13.14 -18.77 19.75
C ALA A 38 -12.72 -18.21 21.13
N VAL A 39 -11.51 -18.53 21.61
CA VAL A 39 -10.93 -17.93 22.84
C VAL A 39 -10.90 -16.41 22.73
N ARG A 40 -10.36 -15.86 21.64
CA ARG A 40 -10.23 -14.41 21.45
C ARG A 40 -11.58 -13.70 21.43
N ILE A 41 -12.59 -14.32 20.84
CA ILE A 41 -13.97 -13.78 20.84
C ILE A 41 -14.54 -13.79 22.26
N GLY A 42 -14.46 -14.91 23.00
CA GLY A 42 -14.95 -14.98 24.37
C GLY A 42 -14.19 -14.10 25.37
N GLN A 43 -12.90 -13.82 25.13
CA GLN A 43 -12.14 -12.83 25.91
C GLN A 43 -12.62 -11.41 25.63
N LEU A 44 -12.88 -11.10 24.35
CA LEU A 44 -13.35 -9.77 23.96
C LEU A 44 -14.74 -9.49 24.53
N ASP A 45 -15.64 -10.47 24.48
CA ASP A 45 -16.99 -10.41 25.06
C ASP A 45 -16.93 -10.13 26.57
N ARG A 46 -16.17 -10.94 27.33
CA ARG A 46 -15.96 -10.74 28.78
C ARG A 46 -15.29 -9.42 29.13
N SER A 47 -14.47 -8.87 28.24
CA SER A 47 -13.79 -7.59 28.46
C SER A 47 -14.71 -6.37 28.25
N GLY A 48 -15.92 -6.56 27.71
CA GLY A 48 -16.87 -5.47 27.42
C GLY A 48 -16.43 -4.53 26.29
N LYS A 49 -15.36 -4.85 25.55
CA LYS A 49 -14.79 -4.00 24.49
C LYS A 49 -15.55 -4.04 23.16
N GLY A 50 -16.69 -4.74 23.13
CA GLY A 50 -17.52 -4.95 21.95
C GLY A 50 -16.90 -5.94 20.96
N LEU A 51 -17.74 -6.57 20.14
CA LEU A 51 -17.32 -7.62 19.20
C LEU A 51 -16.89 -7.08 17.82
N MET A 52 -16.91 -5.76 17.62
CA MET A 52 -16.51 -5.17 16.36
C MET A 52 -15.04 -5.48 16.06
N PRO A 53 -14.71 -5.90 14.82
CA PRO A 53 -13.32 -6.07 14.43
C PRO A 53 -12.60 -4.73 14.46
N ALA A 54 -11.36 -4.74 14.96
CA ALA A 54 -10.51 -3.56 14.91
C ALA A 54 -10.25 -3.16 13.45
N LYS A 55 -9.98 -1.87 13.24
CA LYS A 55 -9.52 -1.35 11.95
C LYS A 55 -8.31 -2.16 11.49
N ILE A 56 -8.36 -2.73 10.29
CA ILE A 56 -7.21 -3.43 9.70
C ILE A 56 -6.47 -2.44 8.80
N GLY A 57 -5.19 -2.20 9.11
CA GLY A 57 -4.35 -1.28 8.36
C GLY A 57 -4.64 0.20 8.63
N GLY A 58 -3.84 1.07 8.00
CA GLY A 58 -4.00 2.53 8.11
C GLY A 58 -3.71 3.13 9.48
N TYR A 59 -2.91 2.43 10.31
CA TYR A 59 -2.36 2.97 11.56
C TYR A 59 -1.10 3.80 11.33
N VAL A 60 -0.31 3.46 10.31
CA VAL A 60 0.87 4.23 9.93
C VAL A 60 0.43 5.53 9.27
N LYS A 61 0.69 6.66 9.95
CA LYS A 61 0.44 7.99 9.41
C LYS A 61 1.44 8.26 8.27
N PRO A 62 1.01 8.88 7.15
CA PRO A 62 1.95 9.30 6.11
C PRO A 62 2.98 10.28 6.66
N THR A 63 4.24 10.14 6.25
CA THR A 63 5.35 11.04 6.63
C THR A 63 5.12 12.48 6.21
N LEU A 64 4.41 12.69 5.09
CA LEU A 64 3.97 14.00 4.61
C LEU A 64 2.61 14.35 5.22
N ARG A 65 2.61 14.92 6.44
CA ARG A 65 1.41 15.43 7.12
C ARG A 65 1.72 16.76 7.82
N GLY A 66 0.71 17.63 7.94
CA GLY A 66 0.84 18.93 8.61
C GLY A 66 1.78 19.86 7.85
N ALA A 67 2.69 20.53 8.56
CA ALA A 67 3.62 21.50 7.98
C ALA A 67 4.43 20.96 6.78
N ALA A 68 4.79 19.67 6.78
CA ALA A 68 5.47 19.04 5.65
C ALA A 68 4.58 18.94 4.40
N ALA A 69 3.28 18.69 4.57
CA ALA A 69 2.31 18.68 3.48
C ALA A 69 2.03 20.11 2.96
N ASP A 70 1.93 21.08 3.87
CA ASP A 70 1.70 22.49 3.50
C ASP A 70 2.89 23.06 2.72
N ALA A 71 4.11 22.69 3.12
CA ALA A 71 5.34 23.07 2.41
C ALA A 71 5.45 22.46 1.01
N VAL A 72 4.89 21.26 0.79
CA VAL A 72 4.76 20.67 -0.56
C VAL A 72 3.70 21.42 -1.36
N ARG A 73 2.55 21.73 -0.75
CA ARG A 73 1.43 22.40 -1.40
C ARG A 73 1.78 23.81 -1.87
N GLN A 74 2.49 24.59 -1.03
CA GLN A 74 2.97 25.93 -1.39
C GLN A 74 3.90 25.89 -2.61
N ARG A 75 4.89 24.98 -2.61
CA ARG A 75 5.80 24.81 -3.75
C ARG A 75 5.08 24.44 -5.04
N LEU A 76 4.03 23.62 -4.92
CA LEU A 76 3.23 23.16 -6.06
C LEU A 76 2.24 24.23 -6.57
N GLN A 77 1.93 25.25 -5.76
CA GLN A 77 1.18 26.43 -6.22
C GLN A 77 2.08 27.42 -6.98
N VAL A 78 3.34 27.56 -6.55
CA VAL A 78 4.32 28.47 -7.22
C VAL A 78 4.74 27.92 -8.58
N LYS A 79 4.92 26.60 -8.69
CA LYS A 79 5.27 25.94 -9.96
C LYS A 79 4.61 24.56 -10.01
N SER A 80 3.80 24.30 -11.03
CA SER A 80 3.11 23.00 -11.19
C SER A 80 3.97 21.93 -11.87
N ASP A 81 5.03 22.34 -12.57
CA ASP A 81 5.83 21.48 -13.45
C ASP A 81 7.03 20.85 -12.74
N TRP A 82 6.81 20.24 -11.58
CA TRP A 82 7.86 19.50 -10.89
C TRP A 82 7.87 18.04 -11.31
N THR A 83 9.06 17.55 -11.70
CA THR A 83 9.29 16.11 -11.70
C THR A 83 9.34 15.63 -10.25
N VAL A 84 8.77 14.46 -9.97
CA VAL A 84 8.65 13.93 -8.60
C VAL A 84 10.03 13.70 -7.95
N ARG A 85 11.07 13.42 -8.76
CA ARG A 85 12.48 13.35 -8.31
C ARG A 85 13.03 14.71 -7.89
N ALA A 86 12.76 15.77 -8.65
CA ALA A 86 13.18 17.12 -8.29
C ALA A 86 12.48 17.61 -7.02
N LEU A 87 11.20 17.31 -6.86
CA LEU A 87 10.44 17.61 -5.65
C LEU A 87 10.99 16.87 -4.42
N SER A 88 11.37 15.59 -4.56
CA SER A 88 12.01 14.82 -3.48
C SER A 88 13.38 15.39 -3.09
N ALA A 89 14.19 15.85 -4.06
CA ALA A 89 15.48 16.48 -3.79
C ALA A 89 15.34 17.83 -3.06
N ASP A 90 14.38 18.67 -3.48
CA ASP A 90 14.09 19.95 -2.84
C ASP A 90 13.54 19.78 -1.42
N LEU A 91 12.66 18.80 -1.21
CA LEU A 91 12.18 18.46 0.14
C LEU A 91 13.30 17.95 1.04
N LYS A 92 14.24 17.18 0.49
CA LYS A 92 15.44 16.76 1.22
C LYS A 92 16.32 17.94 1.60
N ALA A 93 16.49 18.92 0.71
CA ALA A 93 17.21 20.17 1.00
C ALA A 93 16.53 21.01 2.09
N ALA A 94 15.20 20.96 2.16
CA ALA A 94 14.41 21.58 3.23
C ALA A 94 14.37 20.77 4.55
N GLY A 95 15.16 19.70 4.68
CA GLY A 95 15.25 18.87 5.88
C GLY A 95 14.18 17.79 6.01
N ILE A 96 13.29 17.63 5.01
CA ILE A 96 12.25 16.60 4.99
C ILE A 96 12.75 15.43 4.16
N ASN A 97 13.31 14.42 4.81
CA ASN A 97 13.80 13.23 4.12
C ASN A 97 12.62 12.32 3.72
N VAL A 98 12.12 12.49 2.49
CA VAL A 98 11.03 11.69 1.92
C VAL A 98 11.45 10.99 0.63
N SER A 99 11.08 9.72 0.54
CA SER A 99 11.30 8.93 -0.66
C SER A 99 10.42 9.41 -1.81
N HIS A 100 10.84 9.13 -3.04
CA HIS A 100 10.07 9.36 -4.26
C HIS A 100 8.66 8.74 -4.21
N ASP A 101 8.52 7.53 -3.64
CA ASP A 101 7.22 6.87 -3.44
C ASP A 101 6.32 7.64 -2.47
N THR A 102 6.88 8.18 -1.39
CA THR A 102 6.15 8.99 -0.41
C THR A 102 5.57 10.25 -1.03
N VAL A 103 6.36 10.93 -1.88
CA VAL A 103 5.92 12.11 -2.64
C VAL A 103 4.83 11.73 -3.65
N TRP A 104 4.99 10.62 -4.36
CA TRP A 104 3.99 10.15 -5.32
C TRP A 104 2.66 9.76 -4.65
N ARG A 105 2.72 9.05 -3.51
CA ARG A 105 1.54 8.72 -2.69
C ARG A 105 0.83 9.97 -2.17
N PHE A 106 1.59 10.99 -1.78
CA PHE A 106 1.03 12.28 -1.37
C PHE A 106 0.31 12.98 -2.53
N LEU A 107 0.97 13.13 -3.69
CA LEU A 107 0.35 13.72 -4.89
C LEU A 107 -0.93 12.99 -5.32
N ARG A 108 -0.92 11.66 -5.26
CA ARG A 108 -2.10 10.83 -5.54
C ARG A 108 -3.22 11.04 -4.52
N SER A 109 -2.90 11.22 -3.24
CA SER A 109 -3.89 11.53 -2.19
C SER A 109 -4.51 12.91 -2.35
N GLU A 110 -3.79 13.87 -2.93
CA GLU A 110 -4.31 15.21 -3.25
C GLU A 110 -5.10 15.25 -4.58
N GLY A 111 -5.30 14.10 -5.24
CA GLY A 111 -6.04 14.01 -6.50
C GLY A 111 -5.29 14.59 -7.71
N LYS A 112 -4.02 15.00 -7.55
CA LYS A 112 -3.19 15.53 -8.62
C LYS A 112 -2.67 14.38 -9.46
N THR A 113 -3.45 14.02 -10.48
CA THR A 113 -3.04 13.07 -11.51
C THR A 113 -2.25 13.83 -12.57
N PHE A 114 -1.02 13.39 -12.86
CA PHE A 114 -0.29 13.88 -14.03
C PHE A 114 -1.06 13.42 -15.27
N LYS A 115 -1.81 14.33 -15.88
CA LYS A 115 -2.49 14.04 -17.15
C LYS A 115 -1.43 13.90 -18.22
N LYS A 116 -1.22 12.66 -18.69
CA LYS A 116 -0.39 12.39 -19.87
C LYS A 116 -1.15 12.87 -21.11
N ASN A 117 -0.98 14.13 -21.48
CA ASN A 117 -1.34 14.56 -22.83
C ASN A 117 -0.26 14.03 -23.77
N ASP A 118 -0.48 12.84 -24.35
CA ASP A 118 0.25 12.39 -25.53
C ASP A 118 -0.14 13.28 -26.73
N GLY A 119 0.37 14.51 -26.76
CA GLY A 119 0.57 15.26 -28.00
C GLY A 119 1.69 14.58 -28.79
N GLY A 120 1.46 13.33 -29.23
CA GLY A 120 2.47 12.45 -29.78
C GLY A 120 3.03 12.96 -31.11
N LYS A 121 4.10 13.75 -31.06
CA LYS A 121 5.09 13.75 -32.15
C LYS A 121 5.96 12.52 -31.95
N ARG A 122 5.59 11.41 -32.60
CA ARG A 122 6.48 10.24 -32.74
C ARG A 122 7.80 10.72 -33.36
N ALA A 123 8.91 10.48 -32.67
CA ALA A 123 10.19 10.39 -33.35
C ALA A 123 10.11 9.19 -34.30
N ARG A 124 10.49 9.39 -35.58
CA ARG A 124 10.57 8.29 -36.55
C ARG A 124 11.54 7.23 -36.01
N PRO A 125 11.31 5.93 -36.30
CA PRO A 125 12.33 4.93 -36.05
C PRO A 125 13.59 5.27 -36.86
N PRO A 126 14.80 4.98 -36.36
CA PRO A 126 15.99 5.08 -37.19
C PRO A 126 15.85 4.09 -38.35
N GLU A 127 15.91 4.60 -39.58
CA GLU A 127 16.00 3.80 -40.78
C GLU A 127 17.26 2.93 -40.67
N GLY A 128 17.12 1.64 -40.94
CA GLY A 128 18.14 0.62 -40.74
C GLY A 128 19.48 1.00 -41.39
N GLY A 129 20.51 1.12 -40.56
CA GLY A 129 21.90 1.09 -41.02
C GLY A 129 22.31 -0.36 -41.36
N PRO A 130 23.23 -0.55 -42.31
CA PRO A 130 23.58 -1.88 -42.80
C PRO A 130 24.24 -2.72 -41.70
N VAL A 131 23.86 -4.00 -41.67
CA VAL A 131 24.48 -5.03 -40.82
C VAL A 131 25.97 -5.17 -41.18
N PRO A 132 26.90 -5.12 -40.21
CA PRO A 132 28.30 -5.43 -40.46
C PRO A 132 28.48 -6.93 -40.73
N ASP A 133 29.39 -7.21 -41.66
CA ASP A 133 29.76 -8.52 -42.19
C ASP A 133 30.24 -9.48 -41.09
N ALA A 134 29.96 -10.76 -41.27
CA ALA A 134 30.42 -11.83 -40.40
C ALA A 134 31.96 -11.99 -40.51
N MET A 135 32.66 -11.98 -39.36
CA MET A 135 34.07 -12.33 -39.29
C MET A 135 34.28 -13.56 -38.41
N GLU A 136 35.17 -14.41 -38.89
CA GLU A 136 35.44 -15.82 -38.60
C GLU A 136 35.85 -16.18 -37.15
N ASP A 137 35.63 -17.46 -36.83
CA ASP A 137 35.98 -18.17 -35.61
C ASP A 137 37.47 -18.04 -35.21
N PRO A 138 37.78 -17.80 -33.92
CA PRO A 138 39.14 -17.97 -33.41
C PRO A 138 39.44 -19.45 -33.15
N SER A 139 40.34 -19.99 -33.98
CA SER A 139 41.11 -21.20 -33.71
C SER A 139 41.76 -21.16 -32.32
N ALA A 140 41.66 -22.26 -31.58
CA ALA A 140 42.38 -22.53 -30.32
C ALA A 140 43.16 -23.87 -30.43
N PRO A 141 44.22 -24.05 -29.62
CA PRO A 141 45.47 -24.71 -30.04
C PRO A 141 45.62 -26.18 -29.61
N ALA A 142 46.68 -26.82 -30.12
CA ALA A 142 47.33 -27.99 -29.52
C ALA A 142 48.77 -27.62 -29.10
#